data_AF-A0AAF0UEF2-F1
#
_entry.id   AF-A0AAF0UEF2-F1
#
_cell.length_a   1.000
_cell.length_b   1.000
_cell.length_c   1.000
_cell.angle_alpha   90.00
_cell.angle_beta   90.00
_cell.angle_gamma   90.00
#
_symmetry.space_group_name_H-M   'P 1'
#
loop_
_entity.id
_entity.type
_entity.pdbx_description
1 polymer ?
#
loop_
_entity_poly.entity_id
_entity_poly.type
_entity_poly.pdbx_seq_one_letter_code
_entity_poly.pdbx_strand_id
1 'polypeptide(L)'
;MLLAPAVSPPPASPSGSTRDSPLQISVTTSTPEAVAPIPLGSTSDWCTPEAVAPSPLESTRYRPLEVPSGEEETKSNVNQSRILKHPPKTNYTLQHILDENSKKVIVKVESLLVQNLLTSGNDVDYMVHQANSTFKYLKGLGADYGSSYRDVAEHIKYCCDLQDMEKEETMLSLSALQKKYENDILSVNDVEEDLGRTRGELEMAKNKKKTLKRQIKDLKTEVARIEHEEECLKHNEIKYKEAHEVAKAKMEELGTQLEAAQAKQREIEQRKNAALQGIESTTRHLQSTFLDNLD
;
A
#
# COMPACT_ATOMS: atom_id res chain seq x y z
N MET A 1 21.33 22.38 58.28
CA MET A 1 21.30 23.80 57.85
C MET A 1 22.27 23.89 56.67
N LEU A 2 21.95 24.22 55.42
CA LEU A 2 20.83 24.94 54.82
C LEU A 2 20.69 24.49 53.35
N LEU A 3 19.42 24.35 52.93
CA LEU A 3 18.79 24.72 51.65
C LEU A 3 19.34 24.19 50.31
N ALA A 4 18.49 23.37 49.68
CA ALA A 4 18.32 23.28 48.23
C ALA A 4 17.78 24.61 47.64
N PRO A 5 17.89 24.80 46.31
CA PRO A 5 16.88 25.54 45.58
C PRO A 5 16.16 24.69 44.54
N ALA A 6 14.85 24.85 44.53
CA ALA A 6 13.91 24.33 43.56
C ALA A 6 13.57 25.43 42.52
N VAL A 7 13.53 25.03 41.26
CA VAL A 7 12.54 25.38 40.20
C VAL A 7 12.50 26.82 39.64
N SER A 8 12.64 26.93 38.30
CA SER A 8 11.58 27.51 37.45
C SER A 8 11.62 26.99 35.99
N PRO A 9 10.45 26.81 35.33
CA PRO A 9 10.28 26.17 34.02
C PRO A 9 10.26 27.18 32.85
N PRO A 10 10.34 26.73 31.58
CA PRO A 10 10.27 27.61 30.42
C PRO A 10 8.83 28.09 30.12
N PRO A 11 8.66 29.27 29.49
CA PRO A 11 7.34 29.83 29.18
C PRO A 11 6.66 29.14 28.00
N ALA A 12 5.33 29.20 28.04
CA ALA A 12 4.37 28.59 27.14
C ALA A 12 4.29 29.21 25.74
N SER A 13 3.78 28.41 24.81
CA SER A 13 3.40 28.75 23.43
C SER A 13 2.29 29.83 23.35
N PRO A 14 2.23 30.62 22.27
CA PRO A 14 1.00 31.22 21.80
C PRO A 14 0.37 30.36 20.71
N SER A 15 -0.93 30.09 20.90
CA SER A 15 -1.85 29.49 19.95
C SER A 15 -2.46 30.55 19.03
N GLY A 16 -2.69 30.17 17.76
CA GLY A 16 -3.75 30.73 16.92
C GLY A 16 -3.33 31.78 15.88
N SER A 17 -3.51 31.45 14.60
CA SER A 17 -4.39 32.23 13.71
C SER A 17 -4.55 31.56 12.35
N THR A 18 -5.78 31.19 12.06
CA THR A 18 -6.35 30.86 10.75
C THR A 18 -6.03 31.93 9.69
N ARG A 19 -5.59 31.52 8.50
CA ARG A 19 -6.00 32.17 7.25
C ARG A 19 -5.76 31.26 6.04
N ASP A 20 -6.87 30.72 5.52
CA ASP A 20 -7.00 30.30 4.14
C ASP A 20 -6.73 31.47 3.19
N SER A 21 -5.96 31.24 2.14
CA SER A 21 -6.13 31.94 0.84
C SER A 21 -5.52 31.09 -0.28
N PRO A 22 -6.27 30.83 -1.36
CA PRO A 22 -5.84 29.98 -2.47
C PRO A 22 -4.99 30.79 -3.46
N LEU A 23 -3.84 30.24 -3.86
CA LEU A 23 -3.05 30.81 -4.96
C LEU A 23 -3.69 30.43 -6.29
N GLN A 24 -4.00 31.48 -7.05
CA GLN A 24 -4.65 31.42 -8.34
C GLN A 24 -3.76 30.79 -9.42
N ILE A 25 -4.46 30.09 -10.30
CA ILE A 25 -4.03 29.52 -11.56
C ILE A 25 -3.67 30.69 -12.49
N SER A 26 -2.46 30.70 -13.05
CA SER A 26 -2.14 31.53 -14.23
C SER A 26 -1.74 30.60 -15.36
N VAL A 27 -2.67 30.48 -16.31
CA VAL A 27 -2.48 29.89 -17.63
C VAL A 27 -1.54 30.80 -18.41
N THR A 28 -0.42 30.26 -18.88
CA THR A 28 0.30 30.88 -19.99
C THR A 28 0.54 29.81 -21.04
N THR A 29 -0.15 29.99 -22.16
CA THR A 29 -0.10 29.19 -23.37
C THR A 29 1.20 29.50 -24.11
N SER A 30 2.05 28.50 -24.33
CA SER A 30 3.13 28.56 -25.30
C SER A 30 3.15 27.29 -26.16
N THR A 31 2.80 27.50 -27.43
CA THR A 31 2.81 26.57 -28.54
C THR A 31 4.22 26.02 -28.80
N PRO A 32 4.41 24.71 -29.07
CA PRO A 32 5.62 24.22 -29.71
C PRO A 32 5.44 24.11 -31.22
N GLU A 33 6.37 24.74 -31.92
CA GLU A 33 6.61 24.71 -33.36
C GLU A 33 6.99 23.30 -33.84
N ALA A 34 6.45 22.91 -34.99
CA ALA A 34 6.66 21.61 -35.63
C ALA A 34 7.90 21.64 -36.53
N VAL A 35 8.85 20.73 -36.30
CA VAL A 35 9.93 20.44 -37.25
C VAL A 35 9.92 18.94 -37.54
N ALA A 36 9.79 18.61 -38.83
CA ALA A 36 9.75 17.25 -39.37
C ALA A 36 11.16 16.60 -39.40
N PRO A 37 11.27 15.25 -39.42
CA PRO A 37 12.55 14.55 -39.36
C PRO A 37 13.17 14.28 -40.74
N ILE A 38 14.51 14.26 -40.80
CA ILE A 38 15.32 13.79 -41.94
C ILE A 38 15.91 12.39 -41.59
N PRO A 39 16.10 11.46 -42.56
CA PRO A 39 16.30 10.05 -42.29
C PRO A 39 17.74 9.53 -42.45
N LEU A 40 17.98 8.39 -41.76
CA LEU A 40 18.94 7.30 -41.99
C LEU A 40 20.47 7.53 -41.86
N GLY A 41 21.10 6.68 -41.04
CA GLY A 41 22.54 6.41 -41.06
C GLY A 41 23.01 5.55 -39.87
N SER A 42 22.97 4.24 -40.04
CA SER A 42 23.19 3.15 -39.06
C SER A 42 24.63 2.94 -38.58
N THR A 43 24.77 2.33 -37.39
CA THR A 43 25.80 1.40 -36.81
C THR A 43 26.23 1.86 -35.41
N SER A 44 26.25 1.08 -34.33
CA SER A 44 26.12 -0.36 -34.08
C SER A 44 25.77 -0.59 -32.59
N ASP A 45 25.27 -1.80 -32.30
CA ASP A 45 25.22 -2.46 -30.99
C ASP A 45 24.18 -1.99 -29.96
N TRP A 46 22.92 -2.36 -30.24
CA TRP A 46 22.00 -2.75 -29.17
C TRP A 46 21.43 -4.12 -29.50
N CYS A 47 21.82 -5.14 -28.73
CA CYS A 47 21.20 -6.44 -28.79
C CYS A 47 19.71 -6.33 -28.46
N THR A 48 18.89 -6.76 -29.40
CA THR A 48 17.49 -7.11 -29.24
C THR A 48 17.32 -8.06 -28.05
N PRO A 49 16.46 -7.78 -27.06
CA PRO A 49 15.83 -8.84 -26.30
C PRO A 49 14.71 -9.40 -27.17
N GLU A 50 14.94 -10.62 -27.63
CA GLU A 50 13.97 -11.52 -28.21
C GLU A 50 12.63 -11.44 -27.46
N ALA A 51 11.53 -11.35 -28.21
CA ALA A 51 10.19 -11.42 -27.67
C ALA A 51 9.95 -12.84 -27.13
N VAL A 52 10.37 -13.06 -25.89
CA VAL A 52 10.02 -14.26 -25.13
C VAL A 52 8.67 -13.98 -24.50
N ALA A 53 7.66 -14.68 -25.01
CA ALA A 53 6.34 -14.77 -24.41
C ALA A 53 6.46 -14.98 -22.89
N PRO A 54 5.58 -14.38 -22.06
CA PRO A 54 5.60 -14.65 -20.64
C PRO A 54 5.23 -16.13 -20.41
N SER A 55 6.24 -16.96 -20.16
CA SER A 55 6.05 -18.27 -19.52
C SER A 55 5.63 -18.02 -18.08
N PRO A 56 4.42 -18.43 -17.67
CA PRO A 56 4.01 -18.37 -16.28
C PRO A 56 4.71 -19.50 -15.54
N LEU A 57 5.77 -19.19 -14.79
CA LEU A 57 6.31 -20.11 -13.81
C LEU A 57 5.31 -20.21 -12.64
N GLU A 58 4.49 -21.26 -12.73
CA GLU A 58 4.21 -22.19 -11.63
C GLU A 58 4.06 -21.56 -10.24
N SER A 59 2.90 -20.94 -9.98
CA SER A 59 2.28 -21.06 -8.66
C SER A 59 1.40 -22.30 -8.66
N THR A 60 2.04 -23.45 -8.44
CA THR A 60 1.33 -24.65 -8.01
C THR A 60 0.94 -24.48 -6.54
N ARG A 61 -0.26 -24.98 -6.21
CA ARG A 61 -1.03 -24.83 -4.95
C ARG A 61 -1.96 -23.63 -5.02
N TYR A 62 -3.21 -23.73 -5.46
CA TYR A 62 -4.20 -24.76 -5.17
C TYR A 62 -5.07 -24.97 -6.40
N ARG A 63 -5.10 -26.21 -6.92
CA ARG A 63 -6.10 -26.67 -7.88
C ARG A 63 -7.46 -26.63 -7.16
N PRO A 64 -8.45 -25.84 -7.59
CA PRO A 64 -9.81 -26.07 -7.14
C PRO A 64 -10.17 -27.49 -7.55
N LEU A 65 -10.68 -28.32 -6.63
CA LEU A 65 -11.25 -29.59 -7.02
C LEU A 65 -12.31 -29.31 -8.08
N GLU A 66 -12.09 -29.80 -9.30
CA GLU A 66 -13.11 -29.87 -10.33
C GLU A 66 -14.24 -30.72 -9.76
N VAL A 67 -15.26 -30.04 -9.23
CA VAL A 67 -16.52 -30.67 -8.84
C VAL A 67 -17.12 -31.24 -10.13
N PRO A 68 -17.38 -32.56 -10.22
CA PRO A 68 -18.09 -33.09 -11.37
C PRO A 68 -19.44 -32.38 -11.45
N SER A 69 -19.62 -31.58 -12.51
CA SER A 69 -20.94 -31.10 -12.95
C SER A 69 -21.68 -32.31 -13.49
N GLY A 70 -22.16 -33.15 -12.59
CA GLY A 70 -22.94 -34.34 -12.86
C GLY A 70 -24.35 -33.95 -13.27
N GLU A 71 -24.58 -34.11 -14.57
CA GLU A 71 -25.81 -34.61 -15.18
C GLU A 71 -27.06 -33.72 -15.14
N GLU A 72 -27.46 -33.35 -16.35
CA GLU A 72 -28.78 -32.87 -16.71
C GLU A 72 -29.88 -33.66 -15.99
N GLU A 73 -30.78 -32.92 -15.35
CA GLU A 73 -32.04 -33.41 -14.83
C GLU A 73 -32.83 -34.09 -15.96
N THR A 74 -32.66 -35.41 -16.06
CA THR A 74 -33.71 -36.24 -16.63
C THR A 74 -34.90 -36.10 -15.69
N LYS A 75 -35.88 -35.35 -16.17
CA LYS A 75 -37.27 -35.23 -15.71
C LYS A 75 -37.89 -36.62 -15.52
N SER A 76 -37.43 -37.33 -14.50
CA SER A 76 -37.95 -38.64 -14.16
C SER A 76 -39.28 -38.43 -13.46
N ASN A 77 -40.24 -39.25 -13.86
CA ASN A 77 -41.61 -39.28 -13.43
C ASN A 77 -41.69 -39.77 -11.96
N VAL A 78 -41.26 -38.95 -11.02
CA VAL A 78 -41.16 -39.29 -9.57
C VAL A 78 -42.55 -39.52 -8.93
N ASN A 79 -43.62 -39.04 -9.57
CA ASN A 79 -44.96 -39.09 -8.99
C ASN A 79 -45.71 -40.39 -9.24
N GLN A 80 -45.26 -41.29 -10.13
CA GLN A 80 -45.95 -42.57 -10.36
C GLN A 80 -45.61 -43.64 -9.31
N SER A 81 -44.40 -43.64 -8.75
CA SER A 81 -43.95 -44.65 -7.79
C SER A 81 -44.52 -44.46 -6.39
N ARG A 82 -45.03 -43.26 -6.07
CA ARG A 82 -45.57 -42.88 -4.74
C ARG A 82 -47.09 -43.09 -4.61
N ILE A 83 -47.75 -43.70 -5.60
CA ILE A 83 -49.22 -43.83 -5.63
C ILE A 83 -49.66 -45.13 -4.93
N LEU A 84 -50.45 -44.98 -3.86
CA LEU A 84 -51.09 -46.11 -3.18
C LEU A 84 -52.38 -46.54 -3.87
N LYS A 85 -52.61 -47.85 -3.97
CA LYS A 85 -53.82 -48.44 -4.57
C LYS A 85 -55.04 -48.22 -3.69
N HIS A 86 -55.99 -47.44 -4.20
CA HIS A 86 -57.22 -47.09 -3.48
C HIS A 86 -58.05 -48.32 -3.05
N PRO A 87 -58.73 -48.23 -1.89
CA PRO A 87 -59.68 -49.24 -1.46
C PRO A 87 -60.89 -49.34 -2.41
N PRO A 88 -61.50 -50.53 -2.56
CA PRO A 88 -62.76 -50.66 -3.28
C PRO A 88 -63.88 -49.86 -2.58
N LYS A 89 -64.84 -49.34 -3.36
CA LYS A 89 -66.05 -48.70 -2.81
C LYS A 89 -66.82 -49.75 -1.99
N THR A 90 -67.01 -49.48 -0.71
CA THR A 90 -67.60 -50.40 0.27
C THR A 90 -69.03 -50.78 -0.11
N ASN A 91 -69.25 -52.06 -0.42
CA ASN A 91 -70.57 -52.69 -0.37
C ASN A 91 -70.60 -53.53 0.90
N TYR A 92 -71.33 -53.07 1.93
CA TYR A 92 -71.41 -53.66 3.28
C TYR A 92 -71.90 -55.13 3.33
N THR A 93 -72.30 -55.71 2.20
CA THR A 93 -72.98 -57.01 2.13
C THR A 93 -72.05 -58.23 2.29
N LEU A 94 -70.73 -58.09 2.11
CA LEU A 94 -69.78 -59.24 2.08
C LEU A 94 -69.08 -59.52 3.41
N GLN A 95 -68.98 -58.53 4.31
CA GLN A 95 -68.20 -58.66 5.55
C GLN A 95 -68.84 -59.62 6.58
N HIS A 96 -70.14 -59.84 6.46
CA HIS A 96 -70.91 -60.78 7.30
C HIS A 96 -70.85 -62.25 6.79
N ILE A 97 -70.14 -62.49 5.66
CA ILE A 97 -70.00 -63.82 5.02
C ILE A 97 -68.58 -64.38 5.21
N LEU A 98 -67.61 -63.59 5.69
CA LEU A 98 -66.26 -64.09 5.97
C LEU A 98 -66.24 -65.07 7.14
N ASP A 99 -65.60 -66.21 6.93
CA ASP A 99 -65.32 -67.18 7.99
C ASP A 99 -64.26 -66.64 8.98
N GLU A 100 -64.24 -67.19 10.19
CA GLU A 100 -63.34 -66.74 11.27
C GLU A 100 -61.85 -66.92 10.94
N ASN A 101 -61.47 -67.84 10.05
CA ASN A 101 -60.07 -67.98 9.65
C ASN A 101 -59.65 -66.85 8.71
N SER A 102 -60.51 -66.45 7.77
CA SER A 102 -60.25 -65.32 6.87
C SER A 102 -60.08 -64.00 7.63
N LYS A 103 -60.88 -63.76 8.69
CA LYS A 103 -60.71 -62.59 9.58
C LYS A 103 -59.36 -62.58 10.29
N LYS A 104 -58.90 -63.73 10.80
CA LYS A 104 -57.57 -63.86 11.44
C LYS A 104 -56.43 -63.60 10.46
N VAL A 105 -56.56 -64.06 9.21
CA VAL A 105 -55.57 -63.82 8.16
C VAL A 105 -55.49 -62.33 7.83
N ILE A 106 -56.63 -61.63 7.72
CA ILE A 106 -56.69 -60.19 7.48
C ILE A 106 -55.93 -59.42 8.57
N VAL A 107 -56.25 -59.66 9.85
CA VAL A 107 -55.58 -59.01 10.98
C VAL A 107 -54.08 -59.28 10.97
N LYS A 108 -53.67 -60.52 10.67
CA LYS A 108 -52.25 -60.89 10.60
C LYS A 108 -51.53 -60.18 9.47
N VAL A 109 -52.15 -60.06 8.29
CA VAL A 109 -51.60 -59.35 7.13
C VAL A 109 -51.48 -57.86 7.39
N GLU A 110 -52.48 -57.24 8.03
CA GLU A 110 -52.40 -55.84 8.46
C GLU A 110 -51.29 -55.62 9.48
N SER A 111 -51.17 -56.49 10.49
CA SER A 111 -50.09 -56.41 11.48
C SER A 111 -48.70 -56.55 10.85
N LEU A 112 -48.57 -57.40 9.82
CA LEU A 112 -47.33 -57.60 9.09
C LEU A 112 -46.98 -56.37 8.23
N LEU A 113 -47.98 -55.72 7.63
CA LEU A 113 -47.78 -54.46 6.91
C LEU A 113 -47.26 -53.38 7.86
N VAL A 114 -47.90 -53.18 9.00
CA VAL A 114 -47.45 -52.20 10.01
C VAL A 114 -46.03 -52.51 10.45
N GLN A 115 -45.71 -53.77 10.75
CA GLN A 115 -44.36 -54.17 11.13
C GLN A 115 -43.35 -53.83 10.02
N ASN A 116 -43.63 -54.18 8.77
CA ASN A 116 -42.75 -53.93 7.63
C ASN A 116 -42.48 -52.43 7.42
N LEU A 117 -43.51 -51.59 7.55
CA LEU A 117 -43.41 -50.14 7.43
C LEU A 117 -42.57 -49.52 8.55
N LEU A 118 -42.75 -49.98 9.79
CA LEU A 118 -41.97 -49.49 10.92
C LEU A 118 -40.50 -49.95 10.87
N THR A 119 -40.22 -51.09 10.24
CA THR A 119 -38.85 -51.61 10.09
C THR A 119 -38.10 -51.10 8.86
N SER A 120 -38.79 -50.48 7.89
CA SER A 120 -38.15 -50.02 6.64
C SER A 120 -37.39 -48.70 6.76
N GLY A 121 -37.39 -48.07 7.94
CA GLY A 121 -36.67 -46.81 8.15
C GLY A 121 -37.25 -45.68 7.29
N ASN A 122 -36.42 -45.08 6.43
CA ASN A 122 -36.82 -43.98 5.52
C ASN A 122 -36.94 -44.43 4.05
N ASP A 123 -36.96 -45.74 3.77
CA ASP A 123 -37.12 -46.25 2.41
C ASP A 123 -38.58 -46.19 1.95
N VAL A 124 -38.96 -45.02 1.45
CA VAL A 124 -40.31 -44.71 0.94
C VAL A 124 -40.72 -45.65 -0.20
N ASP A 125 -39.80 -46.01 -1.10
CA ASP A 125 -40.12 -46.86 -2.24
C ASP A 125 -40.45 -48.29 -1.80
N TYR A 126 -39.69 -48.82 -0.83
CA TYR A 126 -40.00 -50.09 -0.19
C TYR A 126 -41.35 -50.05 0.55
N MET A 127 -41.62 -48.99 1.30
CA MET A 127 -42.90 -48.82 2.01
C MET A 127 -44.09 -48.83 1.07
N VAL A 128 -44.02 -48.08 -0.03
CA VAL A 128 -45.09 -48.01 -1.04
C VAL A 128 -45.28 -49.36 -1.72
N HIS A 129 -44.18 -50.06 -2.03
CA HIS A 129 -44.23 -51.39 -2.61
C HIS A 129 -44.93 -52.40 -1.69
N GLN A 130 -44.59 -52.39 -0.40
CA GLN A 130 -45.19 -53.28 0.59
C GLN A 130 -46.66 -52.95 0.84
N ALA A 131 -46.99 -51.68 1.01
CA ALA A 131 -48.38 -51.24 1.16
C ALA A 131 -49.24 -51.67 -0.04
N ASN A 132 -48.76 -51.45 -1.26
CA ASN A 132 -49.47 -51.84 -2.48
C ASN A 132 -49.62 -53.35 -2.64
N SER A 133 -48.64 -54.13 -2.21
CA SER A 133 -48.69 -55.60 -2.22
C SER A 133 -49.72 -56.13 -1.22
N THR A 134 -49.72 -55.58 -0.01
CA THR A 134 -50.67 -55.94 1.06
C THR A 134 -52.10 -55.53 0.69
N PHE A 135 -52.33 -54.30 0.20
CA PHE A 135 -53.68 -53.86 -0.19
C PHE A 135 -54.25 -54.68 -1.35
N LYS A 136 -53.39 -55.14 -2.29
CA LYS A 136 -53.82 -56.06 -3.34
C LYS A 136 -54.30 -57.40 -2.77
N TYR A 137 -53.60 -57.91 -1.75
CA TYR A 137 -53.97 -59.15 -1.07
C TYR A 137 -55.28 -59.00 -0.27
N LEU A 138 -55.40 -57.93 0.52
CA LEU A 138 -56.61 -57.61 1.31
C LEU A 138 -57.84 -57.41 0.42
N LYS A 139 -57.68 -56.77 -0.75
CA LYS A 139 -58.74 -56.65 -1.76
C LYS A 139 -59.20 -58.01 -2.29
N GLY A 140 -58.28 -58.95 -2.51
CA GLY A 140 -58.59 -60.31 -2.95
C GLY A 140 -59.39 -61.11 -1.91
N LEU A 141 -59.23 -60.79 -0.63
CA LEU A 141 -59.98 -61.38 0.48
C LEU A 141 -61.32 -60.69 0.77
N GLY A 142 -61.65 -59.60 0.06
CA GLY A 142 -62.86 -58.82 0.33
C GLY A 142 -62.83 -58.06 1.66
N ALA A 143 -61.63 -57.79 2.20
CA ALA A 143 -61.47 -57.04 3.44
C ALA A 143 -61.81 -55.55 3.24
N ASP A 144 -62.44 -54.93 4.25
CA ASP A 144 -62.47 -53.47 4.35
C ASP A 144 -61.19 -53.00 5.02
N TYR A 145 -60.29 -52.44 4.22
CA TYR A 145 -59.01 -51.91 4.66
C TYR A 145 -58.95 -50.37 4.56
N GLY A 146 -60.11 -49.70 4.51
CA GLY A 146 -60.19 -48.25 4.31
C GLY A 146 -59.54 -47.42 5.43
N SER A 147 -59.62 -47.87 6.69
CA SER A 147 -58.90 -47.26 7.82
C SER A 147 -57.40 -47.45 7.70
N SER A 148 -56.95 -48.70 7.52
CA SER A 148 -55.55 -49.07 7.37
C SER A 148 -54.89 -48.37 6.17
N TYR A 149 -55.63 -48.17 5.07
CA TYR A 149 -55.18 -47.40 3.92
C TYR A 149 -54.85 -45.95 4.27
N ARG A 150 -55.70 -45.29 5.06
CA ARG A 150 -55.53 -43.88 5.44
C ARG A 150 -54.27 -43.70 6.29
N ASP A 151 -54.12 -44.54 7.31
CA ASP A 151 -53.01 -44.45 8.25
C ASP A 151 -51.67 -44.73 7.54
N VAL A 152 -51.63 -45.72 6.65
CA VAL A 152 -50.44 -46.03 5.84
C VAL A 152 -50.14 -44.94 4.82
N ALA A 153 -51.16 -44.36 4.19
CA ALA A 153 -50.97 -43.25 3.26
C ALA A 153 -50.42 -42.00 3.95
N GLU A 154 -50.92 -41.69 5.14
CA GLU A 154 -50.45 -40.58 5.94
C GLU A 154 -49.03 -40.81 6.47
N HIS A 155 -48.72 -42.03 6.94
CA HIS A 155 -47.37 -42.39 7.37
C HIS A 155 -46.34 -42.24 6.24
N ILE A 156 -46.61 -42.81 5.07
CA ILE A 156 -45.72 -42.71 3.90
C ILE A 156 -45.54 -41.26 3.47
N LYS A 157 -46.60 -40.45 3.54
CA LYS A 157 -46.52 -39.01 3.26
C LYS A 157 -45.55 -38.30 4.21
N TYR A 158 -45.65 -38.54 5.52
CA TYR A 158 -44.71 -37.93 6.48
C TYR A 158 -43.27 -38.37 6.24
N CYS A 159 -43.04 -39.62 5.86
CA CYS A 159 -41.71 -40.09 5.47
C CYS A 159 -41.17 -39.40 4.20
N CYS A 160 -42.01 -39.15 3.20
CA CYS A 160 -41.64 -38.35 2.03
C CYS A 160 -41.27 -36.91 2.42
N ASP A 161 -42.16 -36.25 3.18
CA ASP A 161 -41.97 -34.85 3.58
C ASP A 161 -40.66 -34.70 4.39
N LEU A 162 -40.35 -35.66 5.28
CA LEU A 162 -39.09 -35.70 6.03
C LEU A 162 -37.87 -35.83 5.12
N GLN A 163 -37.90 -36.73 4.14
CA GLN A 163 -36.78 -36.94 3.22
C GLN A 163 -36.53 -35.71 2.32
N ASP A 164 -37.59 -35.04 1.90
CA ASP A 164 -37.49 -33.83 1.08
C ASP A 164 -36.94 -32.65 1.92
N MET A 165 -37.37 -32.51 3.19
CA MET A 165 -36.80 -31.52 4.13
C MET A 165 -35.31 -31.75 4.43
N GLU A 166 -34.88 -32.99 4.68
CA GLU A 166 -33.45 -33.31 4.91
C GLU A 166 -32.56 -32.97 3.70
N LYS A 167 -33.08 -33.19 2.48
CA LYS A 167 -32.38 -32.81 1.23
C LYS A 167 -32.29 -31.30 1.06
N GLU A 168 -33.36 -30.57 1.35
CA GLU A 168 -33.34 -29.10 1.29
C GLU A 168 -32.38 -28.50 2.33
N GLU A 169 -32.38 -28.99 3.57
CA GLU A 169 -31.48 -28.53 4.64
C GLU A 169 -30.01 -28.73 4.27
N THR A 170 -29.66 -29.92 3.77
CA THR A 170 -28.29 -30.24 3.35
C THR A 170 -27.84 -29.40 2.16
N MET A 171 -28.71 -29.19 1.17
CA MET A 171 -28.42 -28.36 0.00
C MET A 171 -28.22 -26.88 0.37
N LEU A 172 -29.10 -26.32 1.22
CA LEU A 172 -28.99 -24.93 1.68
C LEU A 172 -27.72 -24.71 2.50
N SER A 173 -27.41 -25.64 3.40
CA SER A 173 -26.20 -25.59 4.24
C SER A 173 -24.93 -25.67 3.40
N LEU A 174 -24.88 -26.57 2.41
CA LEU A 174 -23.76 -26.69 1.48
C LEU A 174 -23.59 -25.43 0.63
N SER A 175 -24.68 -24.89 0.07
CA SER A 175 -24.63 -23.69 -0.76
C SER A 175 -24.15 -22.46 0.02
N ALA A 176 -24.62 -22.30 1.26
CA ALA A 176 -24.16 -21.22 2.14
C ALA A 176 -22.67 -21.36 2.47
N LEU A 177 -22.22 -22.58 2.79
CA LEU A 177 -20.82 -22.87 3.06
C LEU A 177 -19.93 -22.62 1.84
N GLN A 178 -20.38 -23.03 0.65
CA GLN A 178 -19.66 -22.82 -0.61
C GLN A 178 -19.49 -21.33 -0.91
N LYS A 179 -20.57 -20.53 -0.82
CA LYS A 179 -20.47 -19.08 -1.02
C LYS A 179 -19.52 -18.41 -0.03
N LYS A 180 -19.55 -18.85 1.24
CA LYS A 180 -18.62 -18.35 2.25
C LYS A 180 -17.17 -18.71 1.89
N TYR A 181 -16.93 -19.95 1.46
CA TYR A 181 -15.60 -20.40 1.05
C TYR A 181 -15.05 -19.61 -0.15
N GLU A 182 -15.87 -19.39 -1.18
CA GLU A 182 -15.50 -18.60 -2.36
C GLU A 182 -15.16 -17.15 -1.97
N ASN A 183 -15.98 -16.54 -1.10
CA ASN A 183 -15.73 -15.19 -0.61
C ASN A 183 -14.46 -15.11 0.24
N ASP A 184 -14.22 -16.10 1.12
CA ASP A 184 -13.03 -16.17 1.95
C ASP A 184 -11.76 -16.32 1.08
N ILE A 185 -11.81 -17.09 -0.02
CA ILE A 185 -10.69 -17.19 -0.98
C ILE A 185 -10.37 -15.84 -1.63
N LEU A 186 -11.39 -15.15 -2.15
CA LEU A 186 -11.19 -13.85 -2.78
C LEU A 186 -10.57 -12.85 -1.80
N SER A 187 -11.11 -12.81 -0.58
CA SER A 187 -10.57 -11.96 0.49
C SER A 187 -9.12 -12.29 0.85
N VAL A 188 -8.72 -13.57 0.86
CA VAL A 188 -7.33 -13.96 1.13
C VAL A 188 -6.38 -13.45 0.05
N ASN A 189 -6.78 -13.56 -1.22
CA ASN A 189 -5.97 -13.07 -2.34
C ASN A 189 -5.77 -11.55 -2.28
N ASP A 190 -6.84 -10.79 -1.98
CA ASP A 190 -6.76 -9.33 -1.83
C ASP A 190 -5.78 -8.95 -0.71
N VAL A 191 -5.85 -9.64 0.43
CA VAL A 191 -4.95 -9.43 1.58
C VAL A 191 -3.50 -9.79 1.22
N GLU A 192 -3.27 -10.83 0.43
CA GLU A 192 -1.93 -11.23 0.00
C GLU A 192 -1.29 -10.19 -0.93
N GLU A 193 -2.06 -9.62 -1.87
CA GLU A 193 -1.59 -8.52 -2.73
C GLU A 193 -1.19 -7.29 -1.90
N ASP A 194 -2.05 -6.88 -0.96
CA ASP A 194 -1.79 -5.74 -0.08
C ASP A 194 -0.57 -5.97 0.83
N LEU A 195 -0.38 -7.20 1.31
CA LEU A 195 0.81 -7.58 2.07
C LEU A 195 2.07 -7.48 1.20
N GLY A 196 2.00 -7.93 -0.06
CA GLY A 196 3.08 -7.79 -1.03
C GLY A 196 3.46 -6.32 -1.27
N ARG A 197 2.47 -5.47 -1.52
CA ARG A 197 2.62 -4.01 -1.71
C ARG A 197 3.28 -3.36 -0.50
N THR A 198 2.72 -3.61 0.68
CA THR A 198 3.21 -3.05 1.96
C THR A 198 4.65 -3.48 2.24
N ARG A 199 5.00 -4.74 1.96
CA ARG A 199 6.38 -5.23 2.10
C ARG A 199 7.34 -4.52 1.15
N GLY A 200 6.93 -4.27 -0.09
CA GLY A 200 7.72 -3.51 -1.06
C GLY A 200 8.00 -2.08 -0.60
N GLU A 201 6.97 -1.37 -0.13
CA GLU A 201 7.09 -0.01 0.42
C GLU A 201 8.02 0.05 1.63
N LEU A 202 7.92 -0.93 2.53
CA LEU A 202 8.80 -1.05 3.69
C LEU A 202 10.28 -1.19 3.29
N GLU A 203 10.58 -2.00 2.27
CA GLU A 203 11.96 -2.18 1.80
C GLU A 203 12.51 -0.91 1.13
N MET A 204 11.69 -0.22 0.33
CA MET A 204 12.04 1.10 -0.21
C MET A 204 12.34 2.10 0.91
N ALA A 205 11.51 2.16 1.95
CA ALA A 205 11.69 3.05 3.09
C ALA A 205 12.99 2.72 3.86
N LYS A 206 13.31 1.43 4.05
CA LYS A 206 14.57 0.99 4.66
C LYS A 206 15.79 1.44 3.85
N ASN A 207 15.74 1.33 2.53
CA ASN A 207 16.84 1.74 1.67
C ASN A 207 17.01 3.27 1.65
N LYS A 208 15.91 4.03 1.56
CA LYS A 208 15.92 5.49 1.75
C LYS A 208 16.55 5.89 3.08
N LYS A 209 16.17 5.24 4.18
CA LYS A 209 16.76 5.46 5.51
C LYS A 209 18.27 5.20 5.54
N LYS A 210 18.75 4.13 4.90
CA LYS A 210 20.21 3.83 4.81
C LYS A 210 20.95 4.94 4.04
N THR A 211 20.40 5.38 2.91
CA THR A 211 20.98 6.46 2.10
C THR A 211 21.06 7.77 2.87
N LEU A 212 19.96 8.19 3.52
CA LEU A 212 19.93 9.41 4.33
C LEU A 212 20.93 9.36 5.49
N LYS A 213 21.09 8.20 6.15
CA LYS A 213 22.10 8.02 7.20
C LYS A 213 23.52 8.26 6.69
N ARG A 214 23.84 7.81 5.47
CA ARG A 214 25.15 8.04 4.85
C ARG A 214 25.34 9.53 4.55
N GLN A 215 24.36 10.16 3.91
CA GLN A 215 24.39 11.60 3.60
C GLN A 215 24.56 12.47 4.86
N ILE A 216 23.87 12.14 5.96
CA ILE A 216 24.03 12.84 7.24
C ILE A 216 25.46 12.70 7.77
N LYS A 217 26.10 11.52 7.62
CA LYS A 217 27.48 11.31 8.05
C LYS A 217 28.46 12.14 7.21
N ASP A 218 28.25 12.17 5.90
CA ASP A 218 29.10 12.94 4.97
C ASP A 218 28.96 14.44 5.25
N LEU A 219 27.73 14.95 5.41
CA LEU A 219 27.47 16.34 5.77
C LEU A 219 28.08 16.71 7.13
N LYS A 220 28.03 15.83 8.13
CA LYS A 220 28.70 16.08 9.43
C LYS A 220 30.20 16.23 9.29
N THR A 221 30.81 15.48 8.38
CA THR A 221 32.25 15.55 8.12
C THR A 221 32.60 16.85 7.41
N GLU A 222 31.78 17.27 6.45
CA GLU A 222 31.96 18.53 5.73
C GLU A 222 31.76 19.75 6.63
N VAL A 223 30.77 19.72 7.53
CA VAL A 223 30.58 20.78 8.53
C VAL A 223 31.81 20.93 9.40
N ALA A 224 32.37 19.83 9.93
CA ALA A 224 33.60 19.88 10.72
C ALA A 224 34.80 20.43 9.94
N ARG A 225 34.89 20.13 8.63
CA ARG A 225 35.92 20.69 7.75
C ARG A 225 35.78 22.20 7.60
N ILE A 226 34.55 22.68 7.38
CA ILE A 226 34.25 24.12 7.21
C ILE A 226 34.48 24.88 8.53
N GLU A 227 34.09 24.32 9.67
CA GLU A 227 34.36 24.91 10.99
C GLU A 227 35.87 25.12 11.21
N HIS A 228 36.69 24.13 10.86
CA HIS A 228 38.14 24.25 10.95
C HIS A 228 38.72 25.29 9.98
N GLU A 229 38.19 25.37 8.75
CA GLU A 229 38.58 26.39 7.78
C GLU A 229 38.22 27.80 8.26
N GLU A 230 37.05 27.98 8.88
CA GLU A 230 36.62 29.24 9.48
C GLU A 230 37.57 29.69 10.58
N GLU A 231 37.99 28.79 11.47
CA GLU A 231 38.98 29.08 12.52
C GLU A 231 40.33 29.52 11.93
N CYS A 232 40.81 28.84 10.88
CA CYS A 232 42.05 29.20 10.20
C CYS A 232 41.96 30.59 9.56
N LEU A 233 40.82 30.92 8.93
CA LEU A 233 40.59 32.23 8.32
C LEU A 233 40.52 33.34 9.37
N LYS A 234 39.87 33.12 10.52
CA LYS A 234 39.87 34.07 11.64
C LYS A 234 41.28 34.36 12.14
N HIS A 235 42.12 33.33 12.28
CA HIS A 235 43.51 33.52 12.67
C HIS A 235 44.29 34.36 11.64
N ASN A 236 44.10 34.06 10.34
CA ASN A 236 44.73 34.82 9.27
C ASN A 236 44.26 36.28 9.22
N GLU A 237 42.97 36.54 9.46
CA GLU A 237 42.43 37.89 9.52
C GLU A 237 43.12 38.72 10.60
N ILE A 238 43.31 38.16 11.80
CA ILE A 238 44.03 38.83 12.90
C ILE A 238 45.48 39.12 12.47
N LYS A 239 46.19 38.10 11.97
CA LYS A 239 47.58 38.23 11.51
C LYS A 239 47.75 39.34 10.46
N TYR A 240 46.85 39.43 9.49
CA TYR A 240 46.93 40.45 8.44
C TYR A 240 46.52 41.84 8.92
N LYS A 241 45.58 41.95 9.86
CA LYS A 241 45.26 43.24 10.50
C LYS A 241 46.47 43.79 11.26
N GLU A 242 47.16 42.95 12.03
CA GLU A 242 48.38 43.35 12.75
C GLU A 242 49.50 43.79 11.78
N ALA A 243 49.74 43.01 10.72
CA ALA A 243 50.73 43.36 9.71
C ALA A 243 50.40 44.68 8.99
N HIS A 244 49.12 44.92 8.72
CA HIS A 244 48.64 46.18 8.12
C HIS A 244 48.93 47.38 9.02
N GLU A 245 48.62 47.31 10.31
CA GLU A 245 48.87 48.42 11.24
C GLU A 245 50.38 48.72 11.36
N VAL A 246 51.23 47.69 11.39
CA VAL A 246 52.69 47.87 11.38
C VAL A 246 53.17 48.56 10.09
N ALA A 247 52.67 48.11 8.93
CA ALA A 247 53.03 48.70 7.64
C ALA A 247 52.56 50.16 7.54
N LYS A 248 51.35 50.45 8.03
CA LYS A 248 50.78 51.80 8.07
C LYS A 248 51.61 52.73 8.95
N ALA A 249 51.96 52.31 10.17
CA ALA A 249 52.81 53.10 11.06
C ALA A 249 54.18 53.42 10.43
N LYS A 250 54.80 52.43 9.75
CA LYS A 250 56.06 52.63 9.04
C LYS A 250 55.94 53.60 7.87
N MET A 251 54.82 53.57 7.14
CA MET A 251 54.54 54.50 6.06
C MET A 251 54.41 55.94 6.58
N GLU A 252 53.70 56.16 7.69
CA GLU A 252 53.55 57.47 8.33
C GLU A 252 54.91 58.02 8.83
N GLU A 253 55.74 57.16 9.43
CA GLU A 253 57.10 57.53 9.84
C GLU A 253 57.96 57.97 8.65
N LEU A 254 57.99 57.17 7.58
CA LEU A 254 58.76 57.50 6.37
C LEU A 254 58.22 58.76 5.69
N GLY A 255 56.91 58.99 5.70
CA GLY A 255 56.30 60.24 5.21
C GLY A 255 56.83 61.45 5.96
N THR A 256 56.87 61.39 7.28
CA THR A 256 57.41 62.46 8.13
C THR A 256 58.91 62.71 7.86
N GLN A 257 59.69 61.64 7.72
CA GLN A 257 61.12 61.74 7.39
C GLN A 257 61.34 62.38 6.00
N LEU A 258 60.51 62.02 5.01
CA LEU A 258 60.58 62.57 3.66
C LEU A 258 60.27 64.07 3.65
N GLU A 259 59.21 64.51 4.34
CA GLU A 259 58.86 65.93 4.44
C GLU A 259 59.99 66.75 5.09
N ALA A 260 60.58 66.22 6.17
CA ALA A 260 61.72 66.86 6.83
C ALA A 260 62.96 66.94 5.91
N ALA A 261 63.25 65.89 5.15
CA ALA A 261 64.35 65.87 4.19
C ALA A 261 64.12 66.89 3.06
N GLN A 262 62.90 66.96 2.51
CA GLN A 262 62.53 67.94 1.50
C GLN A 262 62.62 69.38 2.01
N ALA A 263 62.23 69.64 3.26
CA ALA A 263 62.38 70.95 3.88
C ALA A 263 63.85 71.37 3.98
N LYS A 264 64.73 70.47 4.45
CA LYS A 264 66.18 70.71 4.48
C LYS A 264 66.77 70.94 3.09
N GLN A 265 66.33 70.17 2.09
CA GLN A 265 66.79 70.35 0.72
C GLN A 265 66.41 71.73 0.17
N ARG A 266 65.16 72.19 0.41
CA ARG A 266 64.71 73.54 0.04
C ARG A 266 65.55 74.62 0.71
N GLU A 267 65.85 74.47 2.00
CA GLU A 267 66.71 75.39 2.73
C GLU A 267 68.13 75.45 2.16
N ILE A 268 68.73 74.30 1.84
CA ILE A 268 70.05 74.22 1.22
C ILE A 268 70.06 74.94 -0.14
N GLU A 269 69.06 74.70 -0.99
CA GLU A 269 68.98 75.33 -2.31
C GLU A 269 68.82 76.86 -2.19
N GLN A 270 68.02 77.33 -1.22
CA GLN A 270 67.91 78.76 -0.91
C GLN A 270 69.26 79.36 -0.50
N ARG A 271 69.99 78.73 0.43
CA ARG A 271 71.31 79.19 0.86
C ARG A 271 72.32 79.19 -0.28
N LYS A 272 72.32 78.16 -1.12
CA LYS A 272 73.17 78.04 -2.32
C LYS A 272 72.89 79.18 -3.29
N ASN A 273 71.63 79.46 -3.58
CA ASN A 273 71.24 80.56 -4.47
C ASN A 273 71.64 81.93 -3.91
N ALA A 274 71.44 82.16 -2.61
CA ALA A 274 71.89 83.38 -1.95
C ALA A 274 73.41 83.55 -2.00
N ALA A 275 74.18 82.47 -1.78
CA ALA A 275 75.63 82.49 -1.90
C ALA A 275 76.09 82.79 -3.33
N LEU A 276 75.47 82.18 -4.35
CA LEU A 276 75.76 82.47 -5.76
C LEU A 276 75.49 83.94 -6.10
N GLN A 277 74.35 84.50 -5.69
CA GLN A 277 74.03 85.92 -5.87
C GLN A 277 75.04 86.83 -5.16
N GLY A 278 75.45 86.48 -3.94
CA GLY A 278 76.47 87.22 -3.19
C GLY A 278 77.83 87.22 -3.87
N ILE A 279 78.26 86.08 -4.42
CA ILE A 279 79.50 85.97 -5.21
C ILE A 279 79.39 86.84 -6.48
N GLU A 280 78.29 86.73 -7.23
CA GLU A 280 78.09 87.50 -8.45
C GLU A 280 78.13 89.01 -8.18
N SER A 281 77.47 89.47 -7.11
CA SER A 281 77.46 90.87 -6.70
C SER A 281 78.85 91.38 -6.30
N THR A 282 79.60 90.60 -5.50
CA THR A 282 80.94 90.99 -5.05
C THR A 282 81.95 90.97 -6.21
N THR A 283 81.89 89.99 -7.11
CA THR A 283 82.69 89.97 -8.34
C THR A 283 82.41 91.19 -9.21
N ARG A 284 81.14 91.55 -9.44
CA ARG A 284 80.77 92.76 -10.21
C ARG A 284 81.31 94.04 -9.56
N HIS A 285 81.21 94.15 -8.23
CA HIS A 285 81.74 95.29 -7.50
C HIS A 285 83.26 95.41 -7.65
N LEU A 286 84.00 94.31 -7.44
CA LEU A 286 85.45 94.24 -7.60
C LEU A 286 85.90 94.59 -9.02
N GLN A 287 85.18 94.10 -10.04
CA GLN A 287 85.45 94.44 -11.44
C GLN A 287 85.27 95.94 -11.70
N SER A 288 84.19 96.55 -11.18
CA SER A 288 83.99 98.01 -11.28
C SER A 288 85.12 98.78 -10.59
N THR A 289 85.47 98.42 -9.35
CA THR A 289 86.53 99.13 -8.61
C THR A 289 87.89 98.97 -9.28
N PHE A 290 88.18 97.81 -9.86
CA PHE A 290 89.42 97.59 -10.60
C PHE A 290 89.50 98.49 -11.85
N LEU A 291 88.40 98.63 -12.58
CA LEU A 291 88.31 99.50 -13.77
C LEU A 291 88.41 100.98 -13.38
N ASP A 292 87.74 101.42 -12.30
CA ASP A 292 87.78 102.80 -11.80
C ASP A 292 89.19 103.23 -11.31
N ASN A 293 90.06 102.27 -10.99
CA ASN A 293 91.45 102.53 -10.56
C ASN A 293 92.46 102.55 -11.73
N LEU A 294 92.02 102.33 -12.97
CA LEU A 294 92.86 102.30 -14.18
C LEU A 294 92.69 103.54 -15.07
N ASP A 295 91.71 104.40 -14.78
CA ASP A 295 91.52 105.75 -15.36
C ASP A 295 92.13 106.85 -14.46
#